data_AF-A0AA39KUS9-F1
#
_entry.id   AF-A0AA39KUS9-F1
#
_cell.length_a   1.000
_cell.length_b   1.000
_cell.length_c   1.000
_cell.angle_alpha   90.00
_cell.angle_beta   90.00
_cell.angle_gamma   90.00
#
_symmetry.space_group_name_H-M   'P 1'
#
loop_
_entity.id
_entity.type
_entity.pdbx_description
1 polymer ?
#
loop_
_entity_poly.entity_id
_entity_poly.type
_entity_poly.pdbx_seq_one_letter_code
_entity_poly.pdbx_strand_id
1 'polypeptide(L)'
;MREFIIIGLLLIATTATFAAPPVDKSSEIIPILEQSQDGPNPDGSYSWNYATGNNIKANEKGSIVPSANNGDEGSIAVEGSYSYTDNDGTPFHVTYVAGENGFEPKGDHFPVRPEIPPAILRGLEWIANHPEEDKLQK
;
A
#
# COMPACT_ATOMS: atom_id res chain seq x y z
N MET A 1 -1.82 -90.38 22.12
CA MET A 1 -0.51 -90.44 21.45
C MET A 1 -0.71 -90.09 19.98
N ARG A 2 0.13 -89.18 19.48
CA ARG A 2 0.37 -88.77 18.08
C ARG A 2 -0.41 -87.54 17.57
N GLU A 3 0.32 -86.43 17.70
CA GLU A 3 0.17 -85.07 17.18
C GLU A 3 0.27 -85.01 15.66
N PHE A 4 -0.43 -84.05 15.03
CA PHE A 4 -0.26 -83.44 13.68
C PHE A 4 -1.38 -82.38 13.58
N ILE A 5 -1.27 -81.11 13.18
CA ILE A 5 -0.46 -80.43 12.15
C ILE A 5 -0.44 -78.92 12.42
N ILE A 6 0.58 -78.30 11.85
CA ILE A 6 1.16 -76.98 12.10
C ILE A 6 0.40 -75.81 11.44
N ILE A 7 0.39 -74.74 12.23
CA ILE A 7 0.10 -73.32 11.98
C ILE A 7 0.67 -72.80 10.65
N GLY A 8 -0.10 -72.03 9.89
CA GLY A 8 0.43 -71.34 8.71
C GLY A 8 -0.53 -70.42 7.98
N LEU A 9 -1.31 -69.59 8.70
CA LEU A 9 -2.09 -68.52 8.06
C LEU A 9 -1.36 -67.19 8.29
N LEU A 10 -0.38 -66.91 7.43
CA LEU A 10 0.36 -65.64 7.43
C LEU A 10 -0.37 -64.65 6.50
N LEU A 11 -1.34 -63.93 7.06
CA LEU A 11 -1.88 -62.69 6.50
C LEU A 11 -0.82 -61.60 6.66
N ILE A 12 -0.05 -61.33 5.61
CA ILE A 12 0.80 -60.14 5.56
C ILE A 12 -0.10 -58.96 5.18
N ALA A 13 -0.76 -58.38 6.19
CA ALA A 13 -1.36 -57.07 6.06
C ALA A 13 -0.25 -56.02 6.20
N THR A 14 0.34 -55.60 5.08
CA THR A 14 1.22 -54.44 5.05
C THR A 14 0.39 -53.19 5.33
N THR A 15 0.34 -52.74 6.57
CA THR A 15 -0.15 -51.39 6.87
C THR A 15 0.95 -50.41 6.49
N ALA A 16 0.83 -49.79 5.32
CA ALA A 16 1.60 -48.60 5.00
C ALA A 16 1.16 -47.51 5.99
N THR A 17 1.97 -47.28 7.03
CA THR A 17 1.83 -46.10 7.88
C THR A 17 2.21 -44.89 7.02
N PHE A 18 1.20 -44.19 6.50
CA PHE A 18 1.38 -42.86 5.95
C PHE A 18 1.71 -41.95 7.14
N ALA A 19 3.00 -41.75 7.41
CA ALA A 19 3.44 -40.67 8.28
C ALA A 19 3.18 -39.36 7.53
N ALA A 20 2.13 -38.64 7.93
CA ALA A 20 1.91 -37.29 7.44
C ALA A 20 3.13 -36.43 7.81
N PRO A 21 3.65 -35.60 6.88
CA PRO A 21 4.70 -34.65 7.22
C PRO A 21 4.23 -33.74 8.37
N PRO A 22 5.13 -33.28 9.25
CA PRO A 22 4.78 -32.34 10.29
C PRO A 22 4.13 -31.12 9.63
N VAL A 23 2.94 -30.75 10.13
CA VAL A 23 2.22 -29.56 9.72
C VAL A 23 3.16 -28.38 9.91
N ASP A 24 3.53 -27.77 8.78
CA ASP A 24 4.33 -26.56 8.69
C ASP A 24 3.68 -25.50 9.58
N LYS A 25 4.49 -24.72 10.30
CA LYS A 25 3.99 -23.72 11.27
C LYS A 25 2.88 -22.92 10.60
N SER A 26 1.67 -23.13 11.09
CA SER A 26 0.44 -22.42 10.77
C SER A 26 0.75 -21.04 10.22
N SER A 27 0.31 -20.74 8.99
CA SER A 27 0.12 -19.36 8.56
C SER A 27 -0.80 -18.73 9.60
N GLU A 28 -0.22 -18.00 10.54
CA GLU A 28 -0.98 -17.33 11.58
C GLU A 28 -1.96 -16.40 10.87
N ILE A 29 -3.25 -16.62 11.10
CA ILE A 29 -4.30 -15.83 10.47
C ILE A 29 -4.16 -14.42 11.04
N ILE A 30 -3.79 -13.45 10.21
CA ILE A 30 -3.76 -12.05 10.59
C ILE A 30 -5.20 -11.53 10.52
N PRO A 31 -5.83 -11.15 11.65
CA PRO A 31 -7.21 -10.70 11.64
C PRO A 31 -7.35 -9.30 11.02
N ILE A 32 -8.53 -9.00 10.49
CA ILE A 32 -8.94 -7.62 10.20
C ILE A 32 -9.53 -7.03 11.49
N LEU A 33 -8.93 -5.95 11.98
CA LEU A 33 -9.37 -5.25 13.19
C LEU A 33 -10.44 -4.20 12.88
N GLU A 34 -10.28 -3.50 11.77
CA GLU A 34 -11.20 -2.46 11.31
C GLU A 34 -11.33 -2.56 9.79
N GLN A 35 -12.54 -2.34 9.28
CA GLN A 35 -12.80 -2.21 7.86
C GLN A 35 -14.07 -1.38 7.67
N SER A 36 -14.01 -0.39 6.80
CA SER A 36 -15.16 0.43 6.44
C SER A 36 -15.08 0.83 4.97
N GLN A 37 -16.24 0.90 4.35
CA GLN A 37 -16.41 1.30 2.96
C GLN A 37 -17.68 2.12 2.84
N ASP A 38 -17.56 3.27 2.19
CA ASP A 38 -18.65 4.18 1.86
C ASP A 38 -18.59 4.52 0.36
N GLY A 39 -19.75 4.52 -0.28
CA GLY A 39 -19.89 4.75 -1.72
C GLY A 39 -19.65 3.51 -2.61
N PRO A 40 -19.54 3.71 -3.94
CA PRO A 40 -19.58 5.01 -4.61
C PRO A 40 -20.93 5.71 -4.42
N ASN A 41 -20.87 6.97 -4.01
CA ASN A 41 -22.02 7.83 -3.81
C ASN A 41 -22.54 8.35 -5.15
N PRO A 42 -23.79 8.86 -5.24
CA PRO A 42 -24.34 9.40 -6.48
C PRO A 42 -23.54 10.54 -7.11
N ASP A 43 -22.75 11.26 -6.32
CA ASP A 43 -21.84 12.33 -6.76
C ASP A 43 -20.46 11.81 -7.23
N GLY A 44 -20.25 10.48 -7.22
CA GLY A 44 -18.99 9.84 -7.57
C GLY A 44 -17.95 9.81 -6.45
N SER A 45 -18.27 10.30 -5.25
CA SER A 45 -17.37 10.20 -4.10
C SER A 45 -17.35 8.80 -3.49
N TYR A 46 -16.24 8.44 -2.86
CA TYR A 46 -16.11 7.19 -2.10
C TYR A 46 -15.09 7.36 -0.97
N SER A 47 -15.15 6.46 0.01
CA SER A 47 -14.14 6.36 1.06
C SER A 47 -14.01 4.92 1.53
N TRP A 48 -12.79 4.46 1.79
CA TRP A 48 -12.55 3.15 2.39
C TRP A 48 -11.40 3.20 3.37
N ASN A 49 -11.39 2.28 4.34
CA ASN A 49 -10.26 2.02 5.21
C ASN A 49 -10.23 0.56 5.68
N TYR A 50 -9.04 0.10 6.06
CA TYR A 50 -8.87 -1.13 6.80
C TYR A 50 -7.65 -1.07 7.75
N ALA A 51 -7.71 -1.87 8.80
CA ALA A 51 -6.62 -2.12 9.73
C ALA A 51 -6.52 -3.62 10.03
N THR A 52 -5.30 -4.12 10.13
CA THR A 52 -5.00 -5.54 10.33
C THR A 52 -4.32 -5.79 11.68
N GLY A 53 -4.33 -7.03 12.15
CA GLY A 53 -3.72 -7.46 13.40
C GLY A 53 -2.21 -7.28 13.46
N ASN A 54 -1.53 -7.17 12.31
CA ASN A 54 -0.10 -6.92 12.21
C ASN A 54 0.24 -5.45 11.89
N ASN A 55 -0.63 -4.51 12.27
CA ASN A 55 -0.43 -3.07 12.12
C ASN A 55 -0.33 -2.54 10.68
N ILE A 56 -0.76 -3.31 9.67
CA ILE A 56 -1.00 -2.75 8.33
C ILE A 56 -2.29 -1.95 8.38
N LYS A 57 -2.23 -0.68 7.97
CA LYS A 57 -3.38 0.22 7.87
C LYS A 57 -3.38 0.88 6.51
N ALA A 58 -4.56 1.04 5.91
CA ALA A 58 -4.71 1.87 4.73
C ALA A 58 -6.07 2.56 4.72
N ASN A 59 -6.12 3.73 4.11
CA ASN A 59 -7.33 4.51 3.90
C ASN A 59 -7.20 5.32 2.61
N GLU A 60 -8.34 5.59 2.00
CA GLU A 60 -8.43 6.43 0.82
C GLU A 60 -9.83 7.01 0.72
N LYS A 61 -9.90 8.24 0.23
CA LYS A 61 -11.14 8.88 -0.21
C LYS A 61 -10.93 9.45 -1.60
N GLY A 62 -11.95 9.38 -2.43
CA GLY A 62 -11.95 9.96 -3.76
C GLY A 62 -13.21 10.76 -4.02
N SER A 63 -13.10 11.77 -4.89
CA SER A 63 -14.22 12.56 -5.38
C SER A 63 -13.97 13.04 -6.81
N ILE A 64 -15.05 13.39 -7.50
CA ILE A 64 -14.96 14.03 -8.82
C ILE A 64 -14.78 15.55 -8.61
N VAL A 65 -13.73 16.12 -9.20
CA VAL A 65 -13.42 17.55 -9.20
C VAL A 65 -13.49 18.10 -10.63
N PRO A 66 -13.75 19.41 -10.82
CA PRO A 66 -13.67 20.02 -12.15
C PRO A 66 -12.29 19.80 -12.77
N SER A 67 -12.24 19.39 -14.04
CA SER A 67 -10.97 19.22 -14.76
C SER A 67 -10.32 20.56 -15.08
N ALA A 68 -9.00 20.69 -14.91
CA ALA A 68 -8.26 21.90 -15.28
C ALA A 68 -8.11 22.05 -16.80
N ASN A 69 -8.34 20.99 -17.57
CA ASN A 69 -8.15 20.98 -19.03
C ASN A 69 -9.39 21.43 -19.84
N ASN A 70 -10.37 22.09 -19.21
CA ASN A 70 -11.61 22.56 -19.86
C ASN A 70 -12.39 21.45 -20.60
N GLY A 71 -12.28 20.19 -20.16
CA GLY A 71 -13.13 19.11 -20.62
C GLY A 71 -14.47 19.12 -19.88
N ASP A 72 -15.56 18.78 -20.57
CA ASP A 72 -16.89 18.61 -19.97
C ASP A 72 -16.94 17.44 -18.96
N GLU A 73 -15.88 16.63 -18.89
CA GLU A 73 -15.71 15.51 -17.96
C GLU A 73 -14.90 15.95 -16.73
N GLY A 74 -15.44 15.71 -15.54
CA GLY A 74 -14.72 15.91 -14.28
C GLY A 74 -13.52 14.97 -14.15
N SER A 75 -12.50 15.38 -13.39
CA SER A 75 -11.34 14.57 -13.06
C SER A 75 -11.52 13.92 -11.69
N ILE A 76 -10.88 12.77 -11.45
CA ILE A 76 -10.89 12.14 -10.13
C ILE A 76 -9.77 12.73 -9.27
N ALA A 77 -10.10 13.18 -8.07
CA ALA A 77 -9.15 13.55 -7.03
C ALA A 77 -9.22 12.51 -5.92
N VAL A 78 -8.06 12.00 -5.51
CA VAL A 78 -7.92 10.95 -4.51
C VAL A 78 -6.90 11.40 -3.48
N GLU A 79 -7.23 11.18 -2.21
CA GLU A 79 -6.31 11.35 -1.08
C GLU A 79 -6.32 10.07 -0.27
N GLY A 80 -5.14 9.57 0.08
CA GLY A 80 -5.05 8.36 0.89
C GLY A 80 -3.74 8.23 1.64
N SER A 81 -3.68 7.18 2.43
CA SER A 81 -2.47 6.81 3.14
C SER A 81 -2.43 5.32 3.44
N TYR A 82 -1.22 4.80 3.59
CA TYR A 82 -0.98 3.47 4.11
C TYR A 82 0.21 3.46 5.05
N SER A 83 0.20 2.50 5.98
CA SER A 83 1.33 2.23 6.86
C SER A 83 1.47 0.75 7.14
N TYR A 84 2.70 0.33 7.40
CA TYR A 84 3.04 -1.01 7.85
C TYR A 84 4.34 -0.96 8.66
N THR A 85 4.68 -2.04 9.33
CA THR A 85 5.99 -2.21 9.98
C THR A 85 6.85 -3.09 9.09
N ASP A 86 8.03 -2.62 8.71
CA ASP A 86 8.97 -3.41 7.92
C ASP A 86 9.61 -4.53 8.77
N ASN A 87 10.31 -5.47 8.14
CA ASN A 87 10.89 -6.66 8.77
C ASN A 87 11.91 -6.34 9.87
N ASP A 88 12.50 -5.15 9.84
CA ASP A 88 13.45 -4.61 10.82
C ASP A 88 12.77 -3.88 11.98
N GLY A 89 11.44 -3.77 11.97
CA GLY A 89 10.65 -3.03 12.96
C GLY A 89 10.48 -1.54 12.62
N THR A 90 11.02 -1.06 11.50
CA THR A 90 10.92 0.33 11.10
C THR A 90 9.48 0.64 10.66
N PRO A 91 8.83 1.68 11.23
CA PRO A 91 7.52 2.10 10.78
C PRO A 91 7.62 2.71 9.38
N PHE A 92 6.84 2.18 8.45
CA PHE A 92 6.71 2.69 7.09
C PHE A 92 5.38 3.40 6.96
N HIS A 93 5.39 4.62 6.44
CA HIS A 93 4.19 5.41 6.22
C HIS A 93 4.27 6.20 4.91
N VAL A 94 3.18 6.15 4.15
CA VAL A 94 3.00 6.93 2.93
C VAL A 94 1.66 7.64 2.99
N THR A 95 1.68 8.91 2.64
CA THR A 95 0.49 9.69 2.26
C THR A 95 0.57 9.98 0.78
N TYR A 96 -0.56 10.10 0.11
CA TYR A 96 -0.56 10.38 -1.31
C TYR A 96 -1.77 11.22 -1.70
N VAL A 97 -1.56 12.00 -2.76
CA VAL A 97 -2.62 12.60 -3.55
C VAL A 97 -2.52 12.04 -4.97
N ALA A 98 -3.65 11.76 -5.59
CA ALA A 98 -3.71 11.40 -7.00
C ALA A 98 -4.78 12.22 -7.71
N GLY A 99 -4.43 12.75 -8.87
CA GLY A 99 -5.32 13.58 -9.68
C GLY A 99 -4.78 13.75 -11.09
N GLU A 100 -5.02 14.91 -11.70
CA GLU A 100 -4.57 15.18 -13.07
C GLU A 100 -3.05 15.12 -13.24
N ASN A 101 -2.29 15.43 -12.19
CA ASN A 101 -0.82 15.35 -12.19
C ASN A 101 -0.30 13.92 -11.95
N GLY A 102 -1.18 12.92 -11.84
CA GLY A 102 -0.83 11.55 -11.49
C GLY A 102 -0.73 11.33 -9.99
N PHE A 103 0.02 10.29 -9.59
CA PHE A 103 0.20 9.87 -8.20
C PHE A 103 1.41 10.57 -7.56
N GLU A 104 1.18 11.32 -6.49
CA GLU A 104 2.19 12.09 -5.78
C GLU A 104 2.32 11.60 -4.32
N PRO A 105 3.19 10.61 -4.05
CA PRO A 105 3.39 10.08 -2.71
C PRO A 105 4.37 10.92 -1.89
N LYS A 106 4.17 10.93 -0.58
CA LYS A 106 5.03 11.55 0.43
C LYS A 106 5.26 10.58 1.58
N GLY A 107 6.48 10.54 2.09
CA GLY A 107 6.95 9.61 3.11
C GLY A 107 8.45 9.74 3.32
N ASP A 108 8.93 9.38 4.51
CA ASP A 108 10.31 9.64 4.96
C ASP A 108 11.37 8.85 4.19
N HIS A 109 10.98 7.78 3.51
CA HIS A 109 11.85 6.91 2.72
C HIS A 109 12.01 7.39 1.27
N PHE A 110 11.27 8.42 0.83
CA PHE A 110 11.47 8.98 -0.50
C PHE A 110 12.73 9.85 -0.54
N PRO A 111 13.46 9.86 -1.68
CA PRO A 111 14.61 10.74 -1.83
C PRO A 111 14.22 12.21 -1.64
N VAL A 112 14.89 12.89 -0.72
CA VAL A 112 14.75 14.35 -0.58
C VAL A 112 15.58 15.00 -1.67
N ARG A 113 15.01 16.02 -2.35
CA ARG A 113 15.79 16.81 -3.32
C ARG A 113 16.97 17.49 -2.62
N PRO A 114 18.15 17.54 -3.25
CA PRO A 114 19.29 18.24 -2.68
C PRO A 114 18.96 19.73 -2.48
N GLU A 115 19.64 20.37 -1.52
CA GLU A 115 19.50 21.80 -1.28
C GLU A 115 19.82 22.61 -2.54
N ILE A 116 19.08 23.70 -2.74
CA ILE A 116 19.31 24.61 -3.87
C ILE A 116 20.72 25.23 -3.72
N PRO A 117 21.59 25.18 -4.74
CA PRO A 117 22.93 25.73 -4.64
C PRO A 117 22.94 27.23 -4.26
N PRO A 118 23.88 27.71 -3.42
CA PRO A 118 23.91 29.11 -2.97
C PRO A 118 23.95 30.15 -4.09
N ALA A 119 24.53 29.80 -5.24
CA ALA A 119 24.57 30.68 -6.40
C ALA A 119 23.17 30.95 -6.98
N ILE A 120 22.30 29.93 -6.98
CA ILE A 120 20.91 30.07 -7.44
C ILE A 120 20.12 30.91 -6.44
N LEU A 121 20.31 30.71 -5.14
CA LEU A 121 19.69 31.54 -4.11
C LEU A 121 20.08 33.02 -4.27
N ARG A 122 21.37 33.31 -4.48
CA ARG A 122 21.84 34.67 -4.78
C ARG A 122 21.24 35.24 -6.06
N GLY A 123 21.10 34.42 -7.10
CA GLY A 123 20.47 34.83 -8.36
C GLY A 123 18.99 35.20 -8.16
N LEU A 124 18.24 34.38 -7.42
CA LEU A 124 16.83 34.64 -7.09
C LEU A 124 16.66 35.90 -6.23
N GLU A 125 17.55 36.10 -5.24
CA GLU A 125 17.57 37.33 -4.43
C GLU A 125 17.88 38.56 -5.28
N TRP A 126 18.82 38.45 -6.22
CA TRP A 126 19.11 39.53 -7.15
C TRP A 126 17.88 39.84 -8.02
N ILE A 127 17.25 38.84 -8.64
CA ILE A 127 16.05 39.02 -9.47
C ILE A 127 14.91 39.65 -8.66
N ALA A 128 14.68 39.18 -7.44
CA ALA A 128 13.63 39.71 -6.56
C ALA A 128 13.85 41.20 -6.21
N ASN A 129 15.12 41.62 -6.04
CA ASN A 129 15.48 43.00 -5.73
C ASN A 129 15.67 43.89 -6.98
N HIS A 130 15.67 43.31 -8.18
CA HIS A 130 15.82 44.01 -9.45
C HIS A 130 14.68 43.62 -10.40
N PRO A 131 13.42 43.93 -10.05
CA PRO A 131 12.29 43.68 -10.95
C PRO A 131 12.52 44.39 -12.28
N GLU A 132 12.19 43.72 -13.38
CA GLU A 132 12.29 44.33 -14.71
C GLU A 132 11.39 45.57 -14.77
N GLU A 133 11.94 46.70 -15.23
CA GLU A 133 11.11 47.83 -15.62
C GLU A 133 10.30 47.40 -16.85
N ASP A 134 8.98 47.34 -16.72
CA ASP A 134 8.08 47.05 -17.84
C ASP A 134 8.13 48.21 -18.85
N LYS A 135 9.05 48.12 -19.82
CA LYS A 135 9.27 49.12 -20.88
C LYS A 135 8.33 48.92 -22.07
N LEU A 136 7.26 48.16 -21.93
CA LEU A 136 6.27 47.92 -22.99
C LEU A 136 5.06 48.87 -22.93
N GLN A 137 5.23 50.09 -22.44
CA GLN A 137 4.27 51.17 -22.72
C GLN A 137 4.70 51.96 -23.96
N LYS A 138 4.12 51.62 -25.11
CA LYS A 138 4.04 52.49 -26.29
C LYS A 138 2.67 52.40 -26.94
#